data_AF-A0A7Z1HP59-F1
#
_entry.id   AF-A0A7Z1HP59-F1
#
_cell.length_a   1.000
_cell.length_b   1.000
_cell.length_c   1.000
_cell.angle_alpha   90.00
_cell.angle_beta   90.00
_cell.angle_gamma   90.00
#
_symmetry.space_group_name_H-M   'P 1'
#
loop_
_entity.id
_entity.type
_entity.pdbx_description
1 polymer ?
#
loop_
_entity_poly.entity_id
_entity_poly.type
_entity_poly.pdbx_seq_one_letter_code
_entity_poly.pdbx_strand_id
1 'polypeptide(L)'
;LITPPVNRSVKFTVATSPDTPEAQRWGHMADTLTVGDMKFQQPKLAAEATAATRTQEQDNETWARVSHADALNNPNAGGCEAGHLPRADQLAALYASSDGNKIHTVSGWPTTYDYWSSTFASAATWQAVSLAAGGYTASGDASDYVSCLVSKNPTAASIT
;
A
#
# COMPACT_ATOMS: atom_id res chain seq x y z
N LEU A 1 46.02 -7.36 32.78
CA LEU A 1 45.47 -7.09 31.43
C LEU A 1 44.05 -6.59 31.62
N ILE A 2 43.80 -5.30 31.36
CA ILE A 2 42.45 -4.74 31.35
C ILE A 2 41.94 -4.93 29.92
N THR A 3 40.99 -5.84 29.70
CA THR A 3 40.33 -5.99 28.42
C THR A 3 39.49 -4.75 28.14
N PRO A 4 39.65 -4.08 26.99
CA PRO A 4 38.81 -2.94 26.64
C PRO A 4 37.36 -3.40 26.50
N PRO A 5 36.38 -2.55 26.90
CA PRO A 5 34.98 -2.88 26.77
C PRO A 5 34.63 -3.13 25.29
N VAL A 6 33.94 -4.23 25.02
CA VAL A 6 33.42 -4.55 23.68
C VAL A 6 32.09 -3.82 23.52
N ASN A 7 32.08 -2.78 22.70
CA ASN A 7 30.83 -2.13 22.31
C ASN A 7 30.16 -2.95 21.21
N ARG A 8 28.84 -3.19 21.36
CA ARG A 8 27.99 -3.76 20.32
C ARG A 8 26.83 -2.82 20.06
N SER A 9 26.55 -2.58 18.78
CA SER A 9 25.37 -1.85 18.35
C SER A 9 24.20 -2.83 18.19
N VAL A 10 23.04 -2.48 18.73
CA VAL A 10 21.78 -3.18 18.48
C VAL A 10 20.80 -2.22 17.80
N LYS A 11 19.96 -2.76 16.90
CA LYS A 11 18.94 -2.01 16.16
C LYS A 11 17.60 -2.70 16.40
N PHE A 12 16.62 -1.95 16.89
CA PHE A 12 15.24 -2.42 17.02
C PHE A 12 14.48 -1.97 15.77
N THR A 13 13.76 -2.89 15.15
CA THR A 13 12.94 -2.58 13.96
C THR A 13 11.46 -2.54 14.32
N VAL A 14 10.67 -1.80 13.54
CA VAL A 14 9.22 -1.66 13.75
C VAL A 14 8.48 -2.16 12.50
N ALA A 15 7.37 -2.87 12.70
CA ALA A 15 6.58 -3.45 11.61
C ALA A 15 5.92 -2.38 10.71
N THR A 16 5.64 -1.19 11.25
CA THR A 16 5.00 -0.06 10.55
C THR A 16 5.97 0.79 9.73
N SER A 17 7.19 0.32 9.49
CA SER A 17 8.20 1.01 8.69
C SER A 17 8.81 0.02 7.68
N PRO A 18 8.93 0.39 6.39
CA PRO A 18 9.64 -0.39 5.37
C PRO A 18 11.12 -0.57 5.71
N ASP A 19 11.73 -1.70 5.34
CA ASP A 19 13.19 -1.90 5.46
C ASP A 19 13.91 -1.28 4.24
N THR A 20 13.80 0.05 4.10
CA THR A 20 14.39 0.81 2.99
C THR A 20 15.21 2.01 3.51
N PRO A 21 16.27 2.44 2.80
CA PRO A 21 17.07 3.60 3.21
C PRO A 21 16.28 4.92 3.32
N GLU A 22 15.14 5.01 2.64
CA GLU A 22 14.26 6.17 2.61
C GLU A 22 13.28 6.24 3.79
N ALA A 23 13.18 5.18 4.59
CA ALA A 23 12.34 5.14 5.79
C ALA A 23 12.94 6.01 6.91
N GLN A 24 12.06 6.66 7.69
CA GLN A 24 12.50 7.45 8.84
C GLN A 24 12.90 6.57 10.01
N ARG A 25 12.34 5.36 10.10
CA ARG A 25 12.68 4.36 11.10
C ARG A 25 13.32 3.14 10.48
N TRP A 26 13.90 2.36 11.37
CA TRP A 26 14.38 1.04 11.06
C TRP A 26 13.19 0.08 10.97
N GLY A 27 12.86 -0.34 9.75
CA GLY A 27 11.67 -1.12 9.46
C GLY A 27 11.87 -2.63 9.36
N HIS A 28 10.77 -3.38 9.37
CA HIS A 28 10.69 -4.74 8.84
C HIS A 28 9.30 -5.03 8.22
N MET A 29 8.59 -3.97 7.78
CA MET A 29 7.33 -4.12 7.05
C MET A 29 7.54 -5.03 5.85
N ALA A 30 6.67 -6.01 5.67
CA ALA A 30 6.75 -6.89 4.51
C ALA A 30 6.50 -6.11 3.21
N ASP A 31 7.39 -6.28 2.22
CA ASP A 31 7.26 -5.66 0.89
C ASP A 31 5.98 -6.09 0.17
N THR A 32 5.53 -7.32 0.44
CA THR A 32 4.30 -7.87 -0.14
C THR A 32 3.48 -8.67 0.85
N LEU A 33 2.16 -8.63 0.69
CA LEU A 33 1.20 -9.53 1.33
C LEU A 33 0.63 -10.48 0.28
N THR A 34 0.45 -11.75 0.67
CA THR A 34 -0.04 -12.81 -0.23
C THR A 34 -1.41 -13.30 0.21
N VAL A 35 -2.38 -13.33 -0.71
CA VAL A 35 -3.72 -13.88 -0.49
C VAL A 35 -4.08 -14.77 -1.68
N GLY A 36 -4.13 -16.09 -1.44
CA GLY A 36 -4.22 -17.06 -2.53
C GLY A 36 -3.04 -16.89 -3.50
N ASP A 37 -3.33 -16.75 -4.78
CA ASP A 37 -2.32 -16.52 -5.83
C ASP A 37 -1.97 -15.04 -6.05
N MET A 38 -2.61 -14.12 -5.32
CA MET A 38 -2.41 -12.68 -5.46
C MET A 38 -1.33 -12.19 -4.49
N LYS A 39 -0.43 -11.35 -5.00
CA LYS A 39 0.57 -10.65 -4.19
C LYS A 39 0.38 -9.14 -4.32
N PHE A 40 0.24 -8.49 -3.18
CA PHE A 40 -0.02 -7.06 -3.05
C PHE A 40 1.24 -6.38 -2.50
N GLN A 41 1.76 -5.38 -3.20
CA GLN A 41 2.90 -4.59 -2.76
C GLN A 41 2.45 -3.59 -1.69
N GLN A 42 3.31 -3.35 -0.71
CA GLN A 42 3.08 -2.29 0.27
C GLN A 42 2.91 -0.92 -0.43
N PRO A 43 2.17 0.00 0.21
CA PRO A 43 2.13 1.38 -0.24
C PRO A 43 3.52 1.98 -0.30
N LYS A 44 3.72 2.95 -1.20
CA LYS A 44 5.00 3.64 -1.31
C LYS A 44 5.12 4.74 -0.26
N LEU A 45 6.32 4.91 0.27
CA LEU A 45 6.72 6.14 0.94
C LEU A 45 6.73 7.29 -0.07
N ALA A 46 6.46 8.50 0.40
CA ALA A 46 6.52 9.70 -0.44
C ALA A 46 7.93 9.92 -1.01
N ALA A 47 8.98 9.53 -0.27
CA ALA A 47 10.37 9.61 -0.71
C ALA A 47 10.70 8.63 -1.86
N GLU A 48 9.96 7.53 -2.00
CA GLU A 48 10.12 6.56 -3.09
C GLU A 48 9.37 7.00 -4.37
N ALA A 49 8.44 7.94 -4.25
CA ALA A 49 7.63 8.48 -5.33
C ALA A 49 8.15 9.86 -5.75
N THR A 50 8.99 9.89 -6.79
CA THR A 50 9.67 11.09 -7.30
C THR A 50 8.74 12.23 -7.73
N ALA A 51 7.46 11.93 -7.98
CA ALA A 51 6.41 12.89 -8.35
C ALA A 51 5.24 12.88 -7.35
N ALA A 52 5.46 12.48 -6.10
CA ALA A 52 4.44 12.53 -5.06
C ALA A 52 3.93 13.97 -4.86
N THR A 53 2.62 14.18 -5.02
CA THR A 53 1.97 15.49 -4.84
C THR A 53 1.15 15.56 -3.56
N ARG A 54 0.74 14.42 -3.02
CA ARG A 54 -0.01 14.31 -1.77
C ARG A 54 0.65 13.25 -0.90
N THR A 55 0.76 13.57 0.38
CA THR A 55 1.44 12.71 1.35
C THR A 55 0.61 12.62 2.62
N GLN A 56 0.92 11.64 3.45
CA GLN A 56 0.21 11.42 4.70
C GLN A 56 1.17 10.84 5.74
N GLU A 57 1.34 11.55 6.84
CA GLU A 57 2.16 11.07 7.96
C GLU A 57 1.36 10.05 8.76
N GLN A 58 1.90 8.86 8.91
CA GLN A 58 1.34 7.80 9.74
C GLN A 58 2.48 6.94 10.29
N ASP A 59 2.46 6.67 11.60
CA ASP A 59 3.45 5.84 12.31
C ASP A 59 4.91 6.29 12.13
N ASN A 60 5.12 7.62 12.05
CA ASN A 60 6.40 8.25 11.76
C ASN A 60 6.99 7.86 10.40
N GLU A 61 6.14 7.51 9.43
CA GLU A 61 6.52 7.42 8.04
C GLU A 61 5.64 8.36 7.23
N THR A 62 6.16 8.86 6.11
CA THR A 62 5.41 9.73 5.20
C THR A 62 5.03 8.94 3.96
N TRP A 63 3.75 8.60 3.83
CA TRP A 63 3.22 7.75 2.78
C TRP A 63 2.72 8.56 1.59
N ALA A 64 2.91 8.05 0.38
CA ALA A 64 2.35 8.66 -0.82
C ALA A 64 0.83 8.43 -0.90
N ARG A 65 0.09 9.45 -1.33
CA ARG A 65 -1.32 9.34 -1.72
C ARG A 65 -1.46 9.89 -3.13
N VAL A 66 -2.37 9.32 -3.90
CA VAL A 66 -2.53 9.68 -5.31
C VAL A 66 -3.98 9.82 -5.72
N SER A 67 -4.23 10.59 -6.78
CA SER A 67 -5.52 10.59 -7.47
C SER A 67 -5.78 9.22 -8.10
N HIS A 68 -7.02 8.91 -8.46
CA HIS A 68 -7.31 7.65 -9.16
C HIS A 68 -6.58 7.55 -10.51
N ALA A 69 -6.50 8.66 -11.25
CA ALA A 69 -5.79 8.72 -12.52
C ALA A 69 -4.30 8.32 -12.39
N ASP A 70 -3.63 8.81 -11.35
CA ASP A 70 -2.25 8.43 -11.05
C ASP A 70 -2.13 6.99 -10.54
N ALA A 71 -3.12 6.50 -9.79
CA ALA A 71 -3.14 5.13 -9.29
C ALA A 71 -3.10 4.08 -10.41
N LEU A 72 -3.69 4.38 -11.57
CA LEU A 72 -3.81 3.44 -12.69
C LEU A 72 -2.49 3.15 -13.42
N ASN A 73 -1.61 4.14 -13.56
CA ASN A 73 -0.43 4.02 -14.42
C ASN A 73 0.72 5.01 -14.12
N ASN A 74 0.77 5.63 -12.94
CA ASN A 74 1.81 6.60 -12.57
C ASN A 74 2.64 6.15 -11.36
N PRO A 75 3.61 5.23 -11.55
CA PRO A 75 4.43 4.72 -10.45
C PRO A 75 5.33 5.78 -9.80
N ASN A 76 5.63 6.88 -10.51
CA ASN A 76 6.42 7.98 -9.99
C ASN A 76 5.63 8.84 -8.99
N ALA A 77 4.31 8.94 -9.14
CA ALA A 77 3.47 9.67 -8.19
C ALA A 77 3.13 8.84 -6.93
N GLY A 78 3.37 7.53 -6.95
CA GLY A 78 2.93 6.58 -5.91
C GLY A 78 1.87 5.59 -6.38
N GLY A 79 1.47 5.64 -7.66
CA GLY A 79 0.52 4.71 -8.25
C GLY A 79 1.13 3.39 -8.72
N CYS A 80 0.37 2.63 -9.50
CA CYS A 80 0.80 1.35 -10.06
C CYS A 80 1.30 1.47 -11.50
N GLU A 81 1.98 0.42 -11.96
CA GLU A 81 2.13 0.19 -13.39
C GLU A 81 0.78 -0.17 -14.03
N ALA A 82 0.64 0.09 -15.34
CA ALA A 82 -0.59 -0.16 -16.06
C ALA A 82 -1.06 -1.62 -15.93
N GLY A 83 -2.28 -1.79 -15.42
CA GLY A 83 -2.91 -3.10 -15.20
C GLY A 83 -2.62 -3.75 -13.85
N HIS A 84 -1.80 -3.13 -12.99
CA HIS A 84 -1.45 -3.67 -11.67
C HIS A 84 -2.32 -3.13 -10.53
N LEU A 85 -3.14 -2.09 -10.74
CA LEU A 85 -4.07 -1.60 -9.72
C LEU A 85 -5.15 -2.66 -9.43
N PRO A 86 -5.22 -3.23 -8.20
CA PRO A 86 -6.15 -4.30 -7.89
C PRO A 86 -7.61 -3.87 -8.05
N ARG A 87 -8.49 -4.84 -8.29
CA ARG A 87 -9.94 -4.63 -8.25
C ARG A 87 -10.45 -4.61 -6.82
N ALA A 88 -11.65 -4.07 -6.64
CA ALA A 88 -12.29 -3.94 -5.33
C ALA A 88 -12.51 -5.31 -4.64
N ASP A 89 -12.81 -6.37 -5.40
CA ASP A 89 -12.95 -7.74 -4.86
C ASP A 89 -11.61 -8.28 -4.33
N GLN A 90 -10.50 -7.95 -4.98
CA GLN A 90 -9.16 -8.40 -4.57
C GLN A 90 -8.69 -7.68 -3.31
N LEU A 91 -8.94 -6.37 -3.19
CA LEU A 91 -8.68 -5.62 -1.95
C LEU A 91 -9.58 -6.07 -0.80
N ALA A 92 -10.85 -6.40 -1.09
CA ALA A 92 -11.73 -6.96 -0.07
C ALA A 92 -11.26 -8.35 0.40
N ALA A 93 -10.72 -9.19 -0.49
CA ALA A 93 -10.07 -10.44 -0.11
C ALA A 93 -8.81 -10.21 0.74
N LEU A 94 -8.02 -9.18 0.41
CA LEU A 94 -6.88 -8.75 1.23
C LEU A 94 -7.33 -8.38 2.65
N TYR A 95 -8.34 -7.53 2.78
CA TYR A 95 -8.93 -7.19 4.08
C TYR A 95 -9.43 -8.45 4.82
N ALA A 96 -10.21 -9.31 4.15
CA ALA A 96 -10.80 -10.49 4.77
C ALA A 96 -9.75 -11.50 5.26
N SER A 97 -8.57 -11.55 4.63
CA SER A 97 -7.45 -12.38 5.10
C SER A 97 -6.87 -11.90 6.44
N SER A 98 -7.12 -10.64 6.81
CA SER A 98 -6.49 -9.90 7.90
C SER A 98 -7.49 -8.93 8.57
N ASP A 99 -8.65 -9.46 8.98
CA ASP A 99 -9.75 -8.72 9.62
C ASP A 99 -9.32 -7.99 10.92
N GLY A 100 -10.05 -6.94 11.29
CA GLY A 100 -9.84 -6.17 12.51
C GLY A 100 -8.59 -5.29 12.46
N ASN A 101 -8.35 -4.64 11.33
CA ASN A 101 -7.18 -3.77 11.09
C ASN A 101 -5.82 -4.49 11.26
N LYS A 102 -5.75 -5.81 11.00
CA LYS A 102 -4.47 -6.55 11.04
C LYS A 102 -3.53 -6.17 9.90
N ILE A 103 -4.06 -5.64 8.80
CA ILE A 103 -3.25 -5.01 7.75
C ILE A 103 -2.32 -3.93 8.33
N HIS A 104 -2.79 -3.14 9.31
CA HIS A 104 -1.94 -2.20 10.03
C HIS A 104 -1.22 -2.83 11.21
N THR A 105 -1.95 -3.46 12.13
CA THR A 105 -1.39 -3.88 13.43
C THR A 105 -0.42 -5.07 13.34
N VAL A 106 -0.48 -5.86 12.27
CA VAL A 106 0.41 -7.01 12.04
C VAL A 106 1.33 -6.74 10.85
N SER A 107 0.77 -6.32 9.71
CA SER A 107 1.56 -6.11 8.49
C SER A 107 2.17 -4.71 8.39
N GLY A 108 1.74 -3.77 9.23
CA GLY A 108 2.32 -2.42 9.34
C GLY A 108 1.79 -1.40 8.34
N TRP A 109 0.97 -1.80 7.37
CA TRP A 109 0.55 -0.92 6.29
C TRP A 109 -0.33 0.23 6.80
N PRO A 110 -0.22 1.44 6.21
CA PRO A 110 -1.04 2.57 6.63
C PRO A 110 -2.52 2.33 6.30
N THR A 111 -3.42 2.63 7.24
CA THR A 111 -4.87 2.42 7.10
C THR A 111 -5.70 3.63 7.49
N THR A 112 -5.08 4.82 7.62
CA THR A 112 -5.80 6.09 7.89
C THR A 112 -6.73 6.50 6.74
N TYR A 113 -6.43 6.05 5.51
CA TYR A 113 -7.22 6.29 4.30
C TYR A 113 -7.53 4.98 3.59
N ASP A 114 -8.48 5.05 2.66
CA ASP A 114 -8.87 3.91 1.83
C ASP A 114 -7.78 3.59 0.80
N TYR A 115 -7.99 2.47 0.10
CA TYR A 115 -7.12 2.00 -0.96
C TYR A 115 -7.85 2.02 -2.30
N TRP A 116 -7.26 2.66 -3.29
CA TRP A 116 -7.84 2.72 -4.63
C TRP A 116 -7.97 1.36 -5.27
N SER A 117 -9.09 1.13 -5.94
CA SER A 117 -9.29 -0.01 -6.83
C SER A 117 -9.48 0.42 -8.29
N SER A 118 -9.28 -0.53 -9.21
CA SER A 118 -9.61 -0.36 -10.62
C SER A 118 -11.10 -0.55 -10.94
N THR A 119 -11.95 -0.84 -9.95
CA THR A 119 -13.39 -1.08 -10.17
C THR A 119 -14.16 0.24 -10.24
N PHE A 120 -14.96 0.43 -11.29
CA PHE A 120 -15.88 1.57 -11.41
C PHE A 120 -17.04 1.46 -10.42
N ALA A 121 -17.36 2.57 -9.75
CA ALA A 121 -18.62 2.75 -9.03
C ALA A 121 -19.68 3.46 -9.90
N SER A 122 -19.23 4.34 -10.80
CA SER A 122 -20.07 4.99 -11.82
C SER A 122 -19.21 5.41 -13.02
N ALA A 123 -19.80 6.12 -13.99
CA ALA A 123 -19.06 6.65 -15.15
C ALA A 123 -17.93 7.65 -14.78
N ALA A 124 -17.97 8.22 -13.57
CA ALA A 124 -17.00 9.24 -13.12
C ALA A 124 -16.39 8.94 -11.74
N THR A 125 -16.67 7.76 -11.16
CA THR A 125 -16.19 7.41 -9.82
C THR A 125 -15.73 5.97 -9.76
N TRP A 126 -14.80 5.70 -8.85
CA TRP A 126 -14.21 4.39 -8.61
C TRP A 126 -14.43 3.96 -7.17
N GLN A 127 -14.44 2.64 -6.98
CA GLN A 127 -14.48 2.07 -5.65
C GLN A 127 -13.11 2.17 -4.99
N ALA A 128 -13.07 2.62 -3.74
CA ALA A 128 -11.95 2.43 -2.84
C ALA A 128 -12.39 1.51 -1.69
N VAL A 129 -11.43 0.83 -1.06
CA VAL A 129 -11.68 -0.16 -0.01
C VAL A 129 -10.93 0.23 1.25
N SER A 130 -11.62 0.25 2.39
CA SER A 130 -10.96 0.45 3.68
C SER A 130 -10.27 -0.85 4.10
N LEU A 131 -8.94 -0.84 4.22
CA LEU A 131 -8.20 -1.98 4.77
C LEU A 131 -8.16 -1.99 6.31
N ALA A 132 -8.73 -0.97 6.96
CA ALA A 132 -8.88 -0.90 8.41
C ALA A 132 -10.15 -1.63 8.90
N ALA A 133 -11.27 -1.39 8.23
CA ALA A 133 -12.60 -1.87 8.66
C ALA A 133 -13.37 -2.62 7.56
N GLY A 134 -12.82 -2.73 6.36
CA GLY A 134 -13.52 -3.24 5.19
C GLY A 134 -14.54 -2.24 4.64
N GLY A 135 -15.36 -2.69 3.70
CA GLY A 135 -16.35 -1.84 3.04
C GLY A 135 -15.79 -1.03 1.86
N TYR A 136 -16.71 -0.37 1.15
CA TYR A 136 -16.43 0.31 -0.10
C TYR A 136 -16.89 1.75 -0.05
N THR A 137 -16.07 2.65 -0.56
CA THR A 137 -16.40 4.06 -0.79
C THR A 137 -16.32 4.34 -2.29
N ALA A 138 -17.16 5.25 -2.79
CA ALA A 138 -17.15 5.67 -4.19
C ALA A 138 -16.65 7.11 -4.28
N SER A 139 -15.62 7.36 -5.08
CA SER A 139 -15.06 8.71 -5.23
C SER A 139 -14.45 8.93 -6.61
N GLY A 140 -14.48 10.17 -7.09
CA GLY A 140 -13.84 10.62 -8.34
C GLY A 140 -12.69 11.62 -8.11
N ASP A 141 -12.69 12.34 -6.99
CA ASP A 141 -11.77 13.44 -6.72
C ASP A 141 -10.94 13.25 -5.43
N ALA A 142 -11.04 12.07 -4.79
CA ALA A 142 -10.24 11.76 -3.61
C ALA A 142 -8.77 11.51 -3.97
N SER A 143 -7.97 11.39 -2.93
CA SER A 143 -6.61 10.89 -3.03
C SER A 143 -6.43 9.83 -1.97
N ASP A 144 -6.01 8.63 -2.33
CA ASP A 144 -6.02 7.49 -1.41
C ASP A 144 -4.71 6.71 -1.51
N TYR A 145 -4.52 5.75 -0.62
CA TYR A 145 -3.38 4.85 -0.68
C TYR A 145 -3.52 3.91 -1.89
N VAL A 146 -2.39 3.39 -2.32
CA VAL A 146 -2.33 2.44 -3.43
C VAL A 146 -1.50 1.25 -3.00
N SER A 147 -2.04 0.06 -3.25
CA SER A 147 -1.29 -1.19 -3.22
C SER A 147 -1.36 -1.79 -4.61
N CYS A 148 -0.23 -2.18 -5.16
CA CYS A 148 -0.14 -2.72 -6.52
C CYS A 148 -0.05 -4.24 -6.49
N LEU A 149 -0.75 -4.91 -7.39
CA LEU A 149 -0.52 -6.32 -7.62
C LEU A 149 0.86 -6.52 -8.26
N VAL A 150 1.59 -7.54 -7.82
CA VAL A 150 2.84 -7.95 -8.49
C VAL A 150 2.55 -8.46 -9.91
N SER A 151 1.44 -9.17 -10.08
CA SER A 151 0.97 -9.66 -11.39
C SER A 151 -0.15 -8.77 -11.92
N LYS A 152 -0.17 -8.54 -13.24
CA LYS A 152 -1.26 -7.80 -13.88
C LYS A 152 -2.60 -8.46 -13.58
N ASN A 153 -3.63 -7.63 -13.47
CA ASN A 153 -5.00 -8.12 -13.50
C ASN A 153 -5.21 -8.97 -14.76
N PRO A 154 -5.97 -10.07 -14.65
CA PRO A 154 -6.37 -10.82 -15.82
C PRO A 154 -7.12 -9.89 -16.76
N THR A 155 -6.67 -9.83 -18.02
CA THR A 155 -7.43 -9.15 -19.07
C THR A 155 -8.79 -9.80 -19.14
N ALA A 156 -9.87 -9.00 -19.14
CA ALA A 156 -11.21 -9.56 -19.34
C ALA A 156 -11.19 -10.42 -20.61
N ALA A 157 -11.50 -11.71 -20.47
CA ALA A 157 -11.62 -12.58 -21.61
C ALA A 157 -12.79 -12.05 -22.46
N SER A 158 -12.50 -11.56 -23.66
CA SER A 158 -13.53 -11.25 -24.63
C SER A 158 -14.28 -12.54 -24.94
N ILE A 159 -15.51 -12.65 -24.48
CA ILE A 159 -16.44 -13.65 -25.00
C ILE A 159 -16.73 -13.20 -26.43
N THR A 160 -16.15 -13.90 -27.41
CA THR A 160 -16.45 -13.71 -28.84
C THR A 160 -17.67 -14.52 -29.21
#